data_AF-A0AAV0P4V7-F1
#
_entry.id   AF-A0AAV0P4V7-F1
#
_cell.length_a   1.000
_cell.length_b   1.000
_cell.length_c   1.000
_cell.angle_alpha   90.00
_cell.angle_beta   90.00
_cell.angle_gamma   90.00
#
_symmetry.space_group_name_H-M   'P 1'
#
loop_
_entity.id
_entity.type
_entity.pdbx_description
1 polymer ?
#
loop_
_entity_poly.entity_id
_entity_poly.type
_entity_poly.pdbx_seq_one_letter_code
_entity_poly.pdbx_strand_id
1 'polypeptide(L)'
;MVGCGLIKSIISISSDLMHNFRTGHLTLTSPRSMILCQAVGMAIGCFVAPLTFFMFYKAYDVGGPNSEYKAPYALIYRNMVVLAVEGFSALPQHCLLMCWVFFGFAIVANMLRDLLPKRVGNWIPLPMVMAVPFLVGGYFAIDMCVGTLVVFLWHKLDRAKAKVMVPAAASGLICGDGLWILPASVLALLKVTPPICMGFTPSKYEV
;
A
#
# COMPACT_ATOMS: atom_id res chain seq x y z
N MET A 1 22.71 -6.24 9.26
CA MET A 1 21.36 -6.31 8.66
C MET A 1 20.23 -6.11 9.68
N VAL A 2 20.31 -6.63 10.91
CA VAL A 2 19.27 -6.45 11.95
C VAL A 2 19.02 -4.98 12.32
N GLY A 3 20.08 -4.18 12.49
CA GLY A 3 19.93 -2.76 12.87
C GLY A 3 19.17 -1.90 11.86
N CYS A 4 19.43 -2.08 10.55
CA CYS A 4 18.71 -1.35 9.50
C CYS A 4 17.22 -1.74 9.45
N GLY A 5 16.90 -3.02 9.63
CA GLY A 5 15.52 -3.50 9.72
C GLY A 5 14.75 -2.88 10.89
N LEU A 6 15.38 -2.82 12.07
CA LEU A 6 14.78 -2.18 13.25
C LEU A 6 14.54 -0.69 13.04
N ILE A 7 15.50 0.03 12.48
CA ILE A 7 15.37 1.46 12.17
C ILE A 7 14.21 1.69 11.19
N LYS A 8 14.14 0.91 10.10
CA LYS A 8 13.03 0.98 9.14
C LYS A 8 11.67 0.78 9.83
N SER A 9 11.55 -0.22 10.70
CA SER A 9 10.30 -0.49 11.42
C SER A 9 9.89 0.67 12.33
N ILE A 10 10.84 1.24 13.09
CA ILE A 10 10.56 2.38 13.98
C ILE A 10 10.14 3.62 13.18
N ILE A 11 10.82 3.91 12.07
CA ILE A 11 10.49 5.04 11.20
C ILE A 11 9.10 4.85 10.58
N SER A 12 8.78 3.64 10.09
CA SER A 12 7.47 3.34 9.51
C SER A 12 6.34 3.57 10.51
N ILE A 13 6.46 3.00 11.72
CA ILE A 13 5.43 3.13 12.77
C ILE A 13 5.26 4.59 13.17
N SER A 14 6.37 5.34 13.26
CA SER A 14 6.34 6.76 13.60
C SER A 14 5.64 7.60 12.51
N SER A 15 5.89 7.30 11.23
CA SER A 15 5.21 7.93 10.10
C SER A 15 3.70 7.66 10.14
N ASP A 16 3.31 6.40 10.32
CA ASP A 16 1.90 5.99 10.39
C ASP A 16 1.18 6.67 11.58
N LEU A 17 1.86 6.77 12.72
CA LEU A 17 1.37 7.49 13.90
C LEU A 17 1.11 8.98 13.59
N MET A 18 2.03 9.66 12.91
CA MET A 18 1.87 11.06 12.50
C MET A 18 0.70 11.24 11.52
N HIS A 19 0.55 10.32 10.55
CA HIS A 19 -0.59 10.33 9.62
C HIS A 19 -1.92 10.13 10.34
N ASN A 20 -1.96 9.22 11.32
CA ASN A 20 -3.13 8.99 12.15
C ASN A 20 -3.48 10.22 12.99
N PHE A 21 -2.51 10.90 13.60
CA PHE A 21 -2.79 12.12 14.39
C PHE A 21 -3.36 13.24 13.52
N ARG A 22 -2.78 13.44 12.33
CA ARG A 22 -3.30 14.41 11.37
C ARG A 22 -4.73 14.07 10.95
N THR A 23 -5.02 12.80 10.70
CA THR A 23 -6.36 12.34 10.33
C THR A 23 -7.34 12.50 11.47
N GLY A 24 -6.98 12.12 12.69
CA GLY A 24 -7.77 12.31 13.90
C GLY A 24 -8.11 13.77 14.18
N HIS A 25 -7.17 14.69 13.93
CA HIS A 25 -7.43 16.13 13.98
C HIS A 25 -8.47 16.57 12.93
N LEU A 26 -8.42 16.03 11.71
CA LEU A 26 -9.38 16.35 10.64
C LEU A 26 -10.78 15.76 10.92
N THR A 27 -10.87 14.62 11.60
CA THR A 27 -12.13 13.97 11.98
C THR A 27 -12.64 14.41 13.35
N LEU A 28 -12.02 15.42 13.96
CA LEU A 28 -12.36 15.94 15.30
C LEU A 28 -12.38 14.83 16.38
N THR A 29 -11.58 13.78 16.19
CA THR A 29 -11.49 12.64 17.09
C THR A 29 -10.53 12.95 18.24
N SER A 30 -10.85 12.49 19.45
CA SER A 30 -9.99 12.77 20.60
C SER A 30 -8.63 12.05 20.47
N PRO A 31 -7.49 12.76 20.65
CA PRO A 31 -6.16 12.17 20.49
C PRO A 31 -5.87 11.09 21.54
N ARG A 32 -6.49 11.19 22.73
CA ARG A 32 -6.38 10.17 23.79
C ARG A 32 -7.00 8.84 23.39
N SER A 33 -8.19 8.87 22.79
CA SER A 33 -8.84 7.66 22.31
C SER A 33 -8.03 6.99 21.21
N MET A 34 -7.44 7.79 20.31
CA MET A 34 -6.66 7.25 19.20
C MET A 34 -5.38 6.53 19.68
N ILE A 35 -4.65 7.11 20.63
CA ILE A 35 -3.47 6.47 21.24
C ILE A 35 -3.87 5.17 21.94
N LEU A 36 -4.97 5.18 22.69
CA LEU A 36 -5.46 3.98 23.38
C LEU A 36 -5.81 2.86 22.39
N CYS A 37 -6.53 3.17 21.31
CA CYS A 37 -6.86 2.19 20.27
C CYS A 37 -5.60 1.61 19.61
N GLN A 38 -4.60 2.44 19.31
CA GLN A 38 -3.34 1.97 18.72
C GLN A 38 -2.52 1.11 19.69
N ALA A 39 -2.46 1.47 20.97
CA ALA A 39 -1.77 0.68 21.98
C ALA A 39 -2.42 -0.71 22.13
N VAL A 40 -3.75 -0.77 22.18
CA VAL A 40 -4.50 -2.03 22.24
C VAL A 40 -4.30 -2.84 20.95
N GLY A 41 -4.40 -2.21 19.78
CA GLY A 41 -4.17 -2.87 18.49
C GLY A 41 -2.76 -3.43 18.36
N MET A 42 -1.74 -2.68 18.82
CA MET A 42 -0.35 -3.14 18.86
C MET A 42 -0.18 -4.32 19.82
N ALA A 43 -0.78 -4.27 21.02
CA ALA A 43 -0.71 -5.36 21.97
C ALA A 43 -1.32 -6.65 21.38
N ILE A 44 -2.52 -6.58 20.81
CA ILE A 44 -3.16 -7.72 20.14
C ILE A 44 -2.30 -8.23 18.98
N GLY A 45 -1.81 -7.33 18.13
CA GLY A 45 -0.94 -7.67 17.00
C GLY A 45 0.35 -8.36 17.42
N CYS A 46 0.95 -7.96 18.55
CA CYS A 46 2.17 -8.56 19.09
C CYS A 46 2.00 -10.03 19.48
N PHE A 47 0.78 -10.48 19.82
CA PHE A 47 0.51 -11.87 20.13
C PHE A 47 -0.04 -12.64 18.92
N VAL A 48 -1.01 -12.06 18.21
CA VAL A 48 -1.68 -12.73 17.09
C VAL A 48 -0.72 -12.93 15.92
N ALA A 49 0.07 -11.92 15.53
CA ALA A 49 0.95 -12.02 14.38
C ALA A 49 2.00 -13.15 14.49
N PRO A 50 2.79 -13.28 15.57
CA PRO A 50 3.74 -14.38 15.68
C PRO A 50 3.04 -15.72 15.85
N LEU A 51 1.91 -15.80 16.55
CA LEU A 51 1.15 -17.04 16.70
C LEU A 51 0.67 -17.56 15.34
N THR A 52 0.06 -16.69 14.53
CA THR A 52 -0.37 -17.02 13.17
C THR A 52 0.82 -17.39 12.29
N PHE A 53 1.93 -16.66 12.36
CA PHE A 53 3.15 -16.99 11.62
C PHE A 53 3.68 -18.39 11.98
N PHE A 54 3.79 -18.72 13.27
CA PHE A 54 4.25 -20.04 13.71
C PHE A 54 3.30 -21.16 13.27
N MET A 55 1.98 -20.90 13.29
CA MET A 55 0.98 -21.85 12.79
C MET A 55 1.20 -22.16 11.31
N PHE A 56 1.36 -21.14 10.46
CA PHE A 56 1.64 -21.33 9.03
C PHE A 56 2.99 -21.98 8.77
N TYR A 57 4.03 -21.58 9.51
CA TYR A 57 5.37 -22.12 9.38
C TYR A 57 5.47 -23.61 9.74
N LYS A 58 4.60 -24.08 10.65
CA LYS A 58 4.51 -25.50 11.01
C LYS A 58 3.59 -26.31 10.09
N ALA A 59 2.55 -25.68 9.55
CA ALA A 59 1.56 -26.36 8.72
C ALA A 59 1.98 -26.48 7.25
N TYR A 60 2.78 -25.55 6.73
CA TYR A 60 3.19 -25.50 5.33
C TYR A 60 4.70 -25.27 5.20
N ASP A 61 5.28 -25.77 4.11
CA ASP A 61 6.68 -25.50 3.77
C ASP A 61 6.83 -24.09 3.19
N VAL A 62 7.02 -23.10 4.06
CA VAL A 62 7.09 -21.69 3.67
C VAL A 62 8.46 -21.39 3.05
N GLY A 63 8.48 -20.98 1.77
CA GLY A 63 9.70 -20.51 1.08
C GLY A 63 10.40 -21.51 0.16
N GLY A 64 9.88 -22.73 -0.01
CA GLY A 64 10.35 -23.67 -1.02
C GLY A 64 9.98 -23.24 -2.46
N PRO A 65 10.79 -23.56 -3.49
CA PRO A 65 10.50 -23.19 -4.88
C PRO A 65 9.21 -23.83 -5.44
N ASN A 66 8.80 -24.98 -4.90
CA ASN A 66 7.60 -25.73 -5.27
C ASN A 66 6.49 -25.72 -4.21
N SER A 67 6.57 -24.86 -3.19
CA SER A 67 5.52 -24.79 -2.16
C SER A 67 4.36 -23.88 -2.57
N GLU A 68 3.16 -24.18 -2.07
CA GLU A 68 1.95 -23.37 -2.31
C GLU A 68 2.10 -21.94 -1.79
N TYR A 69 2.88 -21.75 -0.72
CA TYR A 69 3.17 -20.46 -0.11
C TYR A 69 4.57 -19.97 -0.49
N LYS A 70 4.68 -19.49 -1.74
CA LYS A 70 5.87 -18.75 -2.20
C LYS A 70 6.04 -17.49 -1.36
N ALA A 71 7.29 -17.08 -1.14
CA ALA A 71 7.63 -15.86 -0.41
C ALA A 71 7.92 -14.71 -1.42
N PRO A 72 6.90 -14.03 -1.99
CA PRO A 72 7.10 -13.02 -3.03
C PRO A 72 7.93 -11.84 -2.52
N TYR A 73 7.73 -11.43 -1.27
CA TYR A 73 8.51 -10.37 -0.65
C TYR A 73 9.99 -10.73 -0.47
N ALA A 74 10.32 -12.01 -0.24
CA ALA A 74 11.71 -12.43 -0.10
C ALA A 74 12.50 -12.22 -1.40
N LEU A 75 11.88 -12.46 -2.56
CA LEU A 75 12.48 -12.19 -3.86
C LEU A 75 12.72 -10.68 -4.07
N ILE A 76 11.73 -9.85 -3.73
CA ILE A 76 11.85 -8.39 -3.82
C ILE A 76 12.99 -7.89 -2.94
N TYR A 77 13.06 -8.31 -1.68
CA TYR A 77 14.13 -7.91 -0.77
C TYR A 77 15.49 -8.42 -1.22
N ARG A 78 15.58 -9.64 -1.78
CA ARG A 78 16.82 -10.15 -2.37
C ARG A 78 17.31 -9.25 -3.49
N ASN A 79 16.43 -8.86 -4.42
CA ASN A 79 16.81 -7.98 -5.52
C ASN A 79 17.23 -6.59 -5.01
N MET A 80 16.57 -6.05 -3.99
CA MET A 80 16.99 -4.81 -3.34
C MET A 80 18.38 -4.92 -2.69
N VAL A 81 18.68 -6.05 -2.04
CA VAL A 81 20.00 -6.29 -1.42
C VAL A 81 21.08 -6.43 -2.48
N VAL A 82 20.84 -7.15 -3.58
CA VAL A 82 21.79 -7.26 -4.70
C VAL A 82 22.11 -5.87 -5.27
N LEU A 83 21.09 -5.04 -5.53
CA LEU A 83 21.28 -3.65 -5.98
C LEU A 83 22.05 -2.80 -4.96
N ALA A 84 21.85 -3.02 -3.66
CA ALA A 84 22.56 -2.29 -2.62
C ALA A 84 24.05 -2.69 -2.51
N VAL A 85 24.40 -3.95 -2.81
CA VAL A 85 25.77 -4.47 -2.69
C VAL A 85 26.57 -4.27 -3.99
N GLU A 86 25.98 -4.60 -5.13
CA GLU A 86 26.61 -4.46 -6.45
C GLU A 86 26.54 -3.01 -6.99
N GLY A 87 25.72 -2.17 -6.34
CA GLY A 87 25.59 -0.75 -6.64
C GLY A 87 24.98 -0.48 -8.01
N PHE A 88 25.32 0.68 -8.58
CA PHE A 88 24.79 1.14 -9.86
C PHE A 88 25.14 0.24 -11.06
N SER A 89 26.09 -0.68 -10.89
CA SER A 89 26.51 -1.64 -11.91
C SER A 89 25.50 -2.77 -12.13
N ALA A 90 24.63 -3.04 -11.14
CA ALA A 90 23.57 -4.05 -11.24
C ALA A 90 22.24 -3.48 -11.76
N LEU A 91 22.16 -2.17 -12.00
CA LEU A 91 20.96 -1.56 -12.56
C LEU A 91 20.83 -1.88 -14.07
N PRO A 92 19.60 -2.11 -14.57
CA PRO A 92 19.35 -2.29 -16.01
C PRO A 92 19.89 -1.12 -16.83
N GLN A 93 20.34 -1.40 -18.06
CA GLN A 93 20.78 -0.36 -19.00
C GLN A 93 19.68 0.71 -19.17
N HIS A 94 20.06 1.99 -19.10
CA HIS A 94 19.19 3.18 -19.10
C HIS A 94 18.31 3.44 -17.86
N CYS A 95 18.34 2.60 -16.82
CA CYS A 95 17.55 2.83 -15.60
C CYS A 95 17.91 4.16 -14.92
N LEU A 96 19.22 4.47 -14.80
CA LEU A 96 19.68 5.73 -14.22
C LEU A 96 19.23 6.96 -15.01
N LEU A 97 19.28 6.90 -16.34
CA LEU A 97 18.81 7.99 -17.20
C LEU A 97 17.32 8.26 -16.95
N MET A 98 16.51 7.19 -16.91
CA MET A 98 15.08 7.30 -16.61
C MET A 98 14.83 7.86 -15.20
N CYS A 99 15.58 7.42 -14.19
CA CYS A 99 15.48 7.98 -12.84
C CYS A 99 15.77 9.48 -12.82
N TRP A 100 16.82 9.95 -13.50
CA TRP A 100 17.13 11.38 -13.58
C TRP A 100 16.05 12.18 -14.31
N VAL A 101 15.50 11.64 -15.40
CA VAL A 101 14.40 12.27 -16.15
C VAL A 101 13.14 12.37 -15.29
N PHE A 102 12.73 11.29 -14.62
CA PHE A 102 11.55 11.30 -13.75
C PHE A 102 11.74 12.16 -12.51
N PHE A 103 12.95 12.20 -11.95
CA PHE A 103 13.28 13.07 -10.83
C PHE A 103 13.20 14.55 -11.23
N GLY A 104 13.78 14.91 -12.38
CA GLY A 104 13.65 16.25 -12.95
C GLY A 104 12.20 16.63 -13.23
N PHE A 105 11.44 15.71 -13.86
CA PHE A 105 10.00 15.89 -14.08
C PHE A 105 9.25 16.10 -12.76
N ALA A 106 9.55 15.31 -11.72
CA ALA A 106 8.91 15.43 -10.43
C ALA A 106 9.19 16.77 -9.75
N ILE A 107 10.44 17.27 -9.81
CA ILE A 107 10.79 18.59 -9.28
C ILE A 107 10.03 19.68 -10.04
N VAL A 108 10.06 19.66 -11.37
CA VAL A 108 9.40 20.67 -12.20
C VAL A 108 7.89 20.66 -11.98
N ALA A 109 7.26 19.48 -11.95
CA ALA A 109 5.82 19.35 -11.73
C ALA A 109 5.40 19.85 -10.34
N ASN A 110 6.15 19.52 -9.28
CA ASN A 110 5.86 20.02 -7.94
C ASN A 110 6.10 21.54 -7.84
N MET A 111 7.17 22.05 -8.43
CA MET A 111 7.49 23.49 -8.40
C MET A 111 6.48 24.32 -9.19
N LEU A 112 6.03 23.83 -10.36
CA LEU A 112 4.93 24.45 -11.11
C LEU A 112 3.64 24.45 -10.29
N ARG A 113 3.34 23.36 -9.60
CA ARG A 113 2.16 23.26 -8.74
C ARG A 113 2.16 24.25 -7.57
N ASP A 114 3.32 24.46 -6.95
CA ASP A 114 3.47 25.36 -5.80
C ASP A 114 3.50 26.84 -6.20
N LEU A 115 4.03 27.17 -7.39
CA LEU A 115 4.10 28.55 -7.89
C LEU A 115 2.81 29.02 -8.58
N LEU A 116 2.00 28.10 -9.11
CA LEU A 116 0.77 28.45 -9.83
C LEU A 116 -0.41 28.70 -8.88
N PRO A 117 -1.32 29.62 -9.24
CA PRO A 117 -2.54 29.85 -8.47
C PRO A 117 -3.39 28.57 -8.39
N LYS A 118 -4.05 28.35 -7.25
CA LYS A 118 -4.81 27.13 -6.89
C LYS A 118 -5.81 26.65 -7.96
N ARG A 119 -6.28 27.54 -8.85
CA ARG A 119 -7.15 27.18 -9.99
C ARG A 119 -6.44 26.34 -11.05
N VAL A 120 -5.16 26.61 -11.32
CA VAL A 120 -4.35 25.90 -12.32
C VAL A 120 -3.53 24.78 -11.67
N GLY A 121 -3.01 25.02 -10.45
CA GLY A 121 -2.23 24.01 -9.70
C GLY A 121 -3.02 22.75 -9.32
N ASN A 122 -4.36 22.80 -9.26
CA ASN A 122 -5.19 21.61 -9.02
C ASN A 122 -5.24 20.64 -10.22
N TRP A 123 -4.85 21.07 -11.41
CA TRP A 123 -4.84 20.22 -12.62
C TRP A 123 -3.49 19.54 -12.85
N ILE A 124 -2.45 19.93 -12.12
CA ILE A 124 -1.11 19.36 -12.27
C ILE A 124 -1.09 17.99 -11.58
N PRO A 125 -0.73 16.91 -12.31
CA PRO A 125 -0.69 15.59 -11.73
C PRO A 125 0.44 15.50 -10.70
N LEU A 126 0.14 14.83 -9.59
CA LEU A 126 1.08 14.56 -8.51
C LEU A 126 2.00 13.40 -8.91
N PRO A 127 3.32 13.63 -9.11
CA PRO A 127 4.25 12.58 -9.54
C PRO A 127 4.24 11.37 -8.59
N MET A 128 4.08 11.62 -7.28
CA MET A 128 3.96 10.57 -6.27
C MET A 128 2.76 9.64 -6.50
N VAL A 129 1.60 10.18 -6.90
CA VAL A 129 0.39 9.38 -7.14
C VAL A 129 0.52 8.61 -8.46
N MET A 130 1.15 9.22 -9.46
CA MET A 130 1.42 8.56 -10.74
C MET A 130 2.35 7.36 -10.61
N ALA A 131 3.30 7.39 -9.66
CA ALA A 131 4.25 6.29 -9.46
C ALA A 131 3.61 5.00 -8.90
N VAL A 132 2.50 5.11 -8.16
CA VAL A 132 1.90 3.96 -7.46
C VAL A 132 1.37 2.88 -8.43
N PRO A 133 0.58 3.20 -9.48
CA PRO A 133 0.18 2.21 -10.47
C PRO A 133 1.34 1.56 -11.23
N PHE A 134 2.45 2.28 -11.46
CA PHE A 134 3.63 1.70 -12.10
C PHE A 134 4.31 0.66 -11.23
N LEU A 135 4.19 0.77 -9.90
CA LEU A 135 4.78 -0.15 -8.95
C LEU A 135 3.87 -1.36 -8.66
N VAL A 136 2.57 -1.13 -8.52
CA VAL A 136 1.59 -2.16 -8.09
C VAL A 136 0.94 -2.87 -9.28
N GLY A 137 0.76 -2.17 -10.40
CA GLY A 137 0.10 -2.68 -11.61
C GLY A 137 -1.05 -1.78 -12.08
N GLY A 138 -1.38 -1.90 -13.37
CA GLY A 138 -2.38 -1.05 -14.03
C GLY A 138 -3.80 -1.16 -13.46
N TYR A 139 -4.15 -2.29 -12.82
CA TYR A 139 -5.43 -2.45 -12.13
C TYR A 139 -5.65 -1.36 -11.06
N PHE A 140 -4.59 -0.97 -10.35
CA PHE A 140 -4.66 0.10 -9.34
C PHE A 140 -5.02 1.46 -9.96
N ALA A 141 -4.62 1.73 -11.21
CA ALA A 141 -5.01 2.94 -11.91
C ALA A 141 -6.52 2.96 -12.22
N ILE A 142 -7.09 1.81 -12.57
CA ILE A 142 -8.53 1.67 -12.85
C ILE A 142 -9.32 1.93 -11.58
N ASP A 143 -8.92 1.33 -10.46
CA ASP A 143 -9.56 1.54 -9.16
C ASP A 143 -9.51 3.01 -8.71
N MET A 144 -8.36 3.68 -8.89
CA MET A 144 -8.24 5.11 -8.60
C MET A 144 -9.14 5.97 -9.50
N CYS A 145 -9.30 5.61 -10.78
CA CYS A 145 -10.21 6.31 -11.69
C CYS A 145 -11.67 6.16 -11.25
N VAL A 146 -12.10 4.93 -10.91
CA VAL A 146 -13.46 4.66 -10.42
C VAL A 146 -13.70 5.39 -9.10
N GLY A 147 -12.76 5.32 -8.16
CA GLY A 147 -12.83 6.04 -6.89
C GLY A 147 -12.94 7.56 -7.08
N THR A 148 -12.15 8.13 -7.99
CA THR A 148 -12.21 9.57 -8.32
C THR A 148 -13.56 9.95 -8.93
N LEU A 149 -14.13 9.11 -9.79
CA LEU A 149 -15.45 9.34 -10.39
C LEU A 149 -16.56 9.34 -9.34
N VAL A 150 -16.54 8.40 -8.40
CA VAL A 150 -17.48 8.35 -7.26
C VAL A 150 -17.36 9.61 -6.42
N VAL A 151 -16.14 10.02 -6.07
CA VAL A 151 -15.89 11.25 -5.31
C VAL A 151 -16.34 12.49 -6.07
N PHE A 152 -16.15 12.54 -7.40
CA PHE A 152 -16.58 13.64 -8.24
C PHE A 152 -18.10 13.81 -8.25
N LEU A 153 -18.84 12.69 -8.37
CA LEU A 153 -20.30 12.68 -8.28
C LEU A 153 -20.78 13.15 -6.89
N TRP A 154 -20.13 12.66 -5.82
CA TRP A 154 -20.43 13.07 -4.45
C TRP A 154 -20.19 14.56 -4.22
N HIS A 155 -19.10 15.10 -4.77
CA HIS A 155 -18.75 16.52 -4.69
C HIS A 155 -19.70 17.40 -5.53
N LYS A 156 -20.39 16.83 -6.54
CA LYS A 156 -21.45 17.54 -7.26
C LYS A 156 -22.74 17.64 -6.44
N LEU A 157 -23.01 16.66 -5.58
CA LEU A 157 -24.23 16.61 -4.77
C LEU A 157 -24.10 17.41 -3.46
N ASP A 158 -22.97 17.27 -2.74
CA ASP A 158 -22.78 17.94 -1.44
C ASP A 158 -21.30 18.26 -1.16
N ARG A 159 -20.86 19.49 -1.52
CA ARG A 159 -19.44 19.92 -1.46
C ARG A 159 -18.89 20.01 -0.04
N ALA A 160 -19.72 20.40 0.93
CA ALA A 160 -19.27 20.67 2.30
C ALA A 160 -18.96 19.38 3.06
N LYS A 161 -19.76 18.32 2.85
CA LYS A 161 -19.59 17.03 3.53
C LYS A 161 -18.59 16.11 2.85
N ALA A 162 -18.41 16.23 1.53
CA ALA A 162 -17.50 15.37 0.76
C ALA A 162 -16.06 15.37 1.30
N LYS A 163 -15.54 16.53 1.72
CA LYS A 163 -14.13 16.66 2.12
C LYS A 163 -13.74 15.83 3.35
N VAL A 164 -14.69 15.63 4.28
CA VAL A 164 -14.49 14.84 5.51
C VAL A 164 -15.02 13.43 5.39
N MET A 165 -16.08 13.19 4.60
CA MET A 165 -16.65 11.85 4.42
C MET A 165 -15.86 10.95 3.46
N VAL A 166 -15.18 11.51 2.46
CA VAL A 166 -14.43 10.70 1.47
C VAL A 166 -13.33 9.87 2.12
N PRO A 167 -12.45 10.42 2.99
CA PRO A 167 -11.45 9.60 3.70
C PRO A 167 -12.09 8.53 4.59
N ALA A 168 -13.20 8.86 5.26
CA ALA A 168 -13.93 7.91 6.11
C ALA A 168 -14.50 6.74 5.29
N ALA A 169 -15.18 7.03 4.17
CA ALA A 169 -15.72 6.02 3.27
C ALA A 169 -14.62 5.15 2.64
N ALA A 170 -13.52 5.76 2.18
CA ALA A 170 -12.37 5.03 1.64
C ALA A 170 -11.76 4.09 2.69
N SER A 171 -11.56 4.57 3.92
CA SER A 171 -11.05 3.74 5.01
C SER A 171 -12.00 2.58 5.37
N GLY A 172 -13.31 2.81 5.29
CA GLY A 172 -14.33 1.80 5.50
C GLY A 172 -14.32 0.71 4.42
N LEU A 173 -14.12 1.08 3.15
CA LEU A 173 -13.99 0.13 2.04
C LEU A 173 -12.72 -0.73 2.19
N ILE A 174 -11.58 -0.13 2.54
CA ILE A 174 -10.33 -0.86 2.78
C ILE A 174 -10.48 -1.81 3.98
N CYS A 175 -11.10 -1.34 5.06
CA CYS A 175 -11.39 -2.18 6.22
C CYS A 175 -12.35 -3.33 5.88
N GLY A 176 -13.36 -3.05 5.04
CA GLY A 176 -14.30 -4.05 4.55
C GLY A 176 -13.64 -5.15 3.72
N ASP A 177 -12.71 -4.77 2.83
CA ASP A 177 -11.90 -5.72 2.08
C ASP A 177 -11.04 -6.60 3.02
N GLY A 178 -10.42 -5.99 4.03
CA GLY A 178 -9.70 -6.73 5.07
C GLY A 178 -10.57 -7.68 5.88
N LEU A 179 -11.80 -7.27 6.23
CA LEU A 179 -12.77 -8.12 6.92
C LEU A 179 -13.23 -9.30 6.07
N TRP A 180 -13.32 -9.14 4.74
CA TRP A 180 -13.71 -10.22 3.82
C TRP A 180 -12.69 -11.36 3.75
N ILE A 181 -11.42 -11.10 4.09
CA ILE A 181 -10.38 -12.13 4.19
C ILE A 181 -10.72 -13.18 5.24
N LEU A 182 -11.42 -12.83 6.32
CA LEU A 182 -11.79 -13.78 7.38
C LEU A 182 -12.79 -14.84 6.88
N PRO A 183 -13.97 -14.48 6.32
CA PRO A 183 -14.85 -15.44 5.66
C PRO A 183 -14.17 -16.22 4.54
N ALA A 184 -13.38 -15.55 3.70
CA ALA A 184 -12.67 -16.21 2.61
C ALA A 184 -11.69 -17.28 3.13
N SER A 185 -10.99 -17.01 4.23
CA SER A 185 -10.10 -17.96 4.90
C SER A 185 -10.86 -19.14 5.51
N VAL A 186 -12.03 -18.90 6.11
CA VAL A 186 -12.90 -19.96 6.62
C VAL A 186 -13.44 -20.84 5.48
N LEU A 187 -13.88 -20.23 4.38
CA LEU A 187 -14.33 -20.94 3.18
C LEU A 187 -13.20 -21.79 2.56
N ALA A 188 -11.98 -21.26 2.52
CA ALA A 188 -10.80 -21.98 2.07
C ALA A 188 -10.48 -23.18 2.99
N LEU A 189 -10.59 -23.01 4.32
CA LEU A 189 -10.43 -24.09 5.30
C LEU A 189 -11.50 -25.18 5.14
N LEU A 190 -12.74 -24.80 4.80
CA LEU A 190 -13.85 -25.72 4.54
C LEU A 190 -13.75 -26.38 3.14
N LYS A 191 -12.70 -26.11 2.37
CA LYS A 191 -12.48 -26.58 0.98
C LYS A 191 -13.68 -26.31 0.06
N VAL A 192 -14.43 -25.23 0.33
CA VAL A 192 -15.53 -24.82 -0.54
C VAL A 192 -14.91 -24.29 -1.83
N THR A 193 -15.11 -25.01 -2.93
CA THR A 193 -14.65 -24.57 -4.24
C THR A 193 -15.37 -23.28 -4.62
N PRO A 194 -14.66 -22.22 -5.04
CA PRO A 194 -15.30 -21.01 -5.51
C PRO A 194 -16.19 -21.37 -6.73
N PRO A 195 -17.48 -20.97 -6.75
CA PRO A 195 -18.40 -21.30 -7.84
C PRO A 195 -18.02 -20.64 -9.18
N ILE A 196 -17.04 -19.72 -9.16
CA ILE A 196 -16.50 -19.05 -10.34
C ILE A 196 -14.98 -19.20 -10.29
N CYS A 197 -14.43 -20.01 -11.19
CA CYS A 197 -13.00 -20.09 -11.45
C CYS A 197 -12.54 -18.77 -12.12
N MET A 198 -12.16 -17.75 -11.35
CA MET A 198 -11.24 -16.74 -11.87
C MET A 198 -9.84 -17.33 -11.85
N GLY A 199 -9.51 -18.09 -12.90
CA GLY A 199 -8.14 -18.42 -13.21
C GLY A 199 -7.42 -17.17 -13.68
N PHE A 200 -6.66 -16.52 -12.82
CA PHE A 200 -5.58 -15.65 -13.27
C PHE A 200 -4.50 -16.59 -13.82
N THR A 201 -4.53 -16.81 -15.14
CA THR A 201 -3.41 -17.43 -15.83
C THR A 201 -2.13 -16.73 -15.40
N PRO A 202 -1.09 -17.47 -14.93
CA PRO A 202 0.18 -16.86 -14.62
C PRO A 202 0.69 -16.21 -15.91
N SER A 203 0.84 -14.89 -15.91
CA SER A 203 1.69 -14.24 -16.90
C SER A 203 3.05 -14.93 -16.77
N LYS A 204 3.45 -15.64 -17.81
CA LYS A 204 4.79 -16.18 -17.96
C LYS A 204 5.76 -15.01 -17.87
N TYR A 205 6.26 -14.72 -16.67
CA TYR A 205 7.52 -14.00 -16.52
C TYR A 205 8.60 -15.04 -16.74
N GLU A 206 8.97 -15.21 -18.00
CA GLU A 206 10.24 -15.81 -18.36
C GLU A 206 11.35 -14.80 -18.03
N VAL A 207 12.24 -15.27 -17.14
CA VAL A 207 13.60 -14.80 -16.78
C VAL A 207 13.72 -13.53 -15.95
#